data_AF-A0A7M4AMS4-F1
#
_entry.id   AF-A0A7M4AMS4-F1
#
_cell.length_a   1.000
_cell.length_b   1.000
_cell.length_c   1.000
_cell.angle_alpha   90.00
_cell.angle_beta   90.00
_cell.angle_gamma   90.00
#
_symmetry.space_group_name_H-M   'P 1'
#
loop_
_entity.id
_entity.type
_entity.pdbx_description
1 polymer ?
#
loop_
_entity_poly.entity_id
_entity_poly.type
_entity_poly.pdbx_seq_one_letter_code
_entity_poly.pdbx_strand_id
1 'polypeptide(L)'
;MDETNMETCLKAAFSKPRSGTVRVSLMNRESAWKMLDKPLRAHLVIAAHEQEPPATDDDEEETARRPMMNRPRGRMRRSGRQSGPTHMAWLHDPQTVVDESPYTTAYQLATLLVHKQMDADNWDEAWNPHENLLRETCMVEGVHPVWHTIGEKTPLLGQFLAFPKAKTAKVEASTVMNTDFFWVDPRNKNDILTVLKLASAGVNDPDTKVALQKATSQVSGGRKVGLDAPLDALDGSMAFITWLLAIYIGEDVSKKTRTASQKADSDLAEALDEFT
;
A
#
# COMPACT_ATOMS: atom_id res chain seq x y z
N MET A 1 -8.62 2.06 -5.49
CA MET A 1 -8.21 0.90 -4.65
C MET A 1 -6.95 1.25 -3.86
N ASP A 2 -5.90 1.76 -4.52
CA ASP A 2 -4.63 2.08 -3.84
C ASP A 2 -4.74 3.24 -2.84
N GLU A 3 -5.52 4.27 -3.15
CA GLU A 3 -5.73 5.41 -2.25
C GLU A 3 -6.46 5.01 -0.94
N THR A 4 -7.30 3.98 -0.98
CA THR A 4 -7.93 3.38 0.21
C THR A 4 -6.90 2.61 1.04
N ASN A 5 -5.99 1.88 0.40
CA ASN A 5 -4.87 1.21 1.07
C ASN A 5 -3.93 2.23 1.75
N MET A 6 -3.65 3.35 1.08
CA MET A 6 -2.89 4.47 1.64
C MET A 6 -3.57 5.05 2.90
N GLU A 7 -4.89 5.19 2.89
CA GLU A 7 -5.66 5.68 4.04
C GLU A 7 -5.54 4.74 5.25
N THR A 8 -5.64 3.43 5.04
CA THR A 8 -5.45 2.41 6.09
C THR A 8 -4.05 2.52 6.70
N CYS A 9 -3.00 2.65 5.86
CA CYS A 9 -1.64 2.84 6.35
C CYS A 9 -1.50 4.13 7.18
N LEU A 10 -2.01 5.27 6.71
CA LEU A 10 -1.91 6.53 7.45
C LEU A 10 -2.65 6.49 8.78
N LYS A 11 -3.84 5.88 8.83
CA LYS A 11 -4.58 5.69 10.09
C LYS A 11 -3.77 4.89 11.11
N ALA A 12 -3.11 3.81 10.67
CA ALA A 12 -2.23 3.03 11.54
C ALA A 12 -1.04 3.87 12.04
N ALA A 13 -0.40 4.61 11.13
CA ALA A 13 0.78 5.44 11.42
C ALA A 13 0.50 6.54 12.46
N PHE A 14 -0.64 7.23 12.33
CA PHE A 14 -1.01 8.39 13.13
C PHE A 14 -1.99 8.08 14.27
N SER A 15 -2.28 6.80 14.54
CA SER A 15 -3.14 6.36 15.64
C SER A 15 -2.70 6.86 17.03
N LYS A 16 -1.40 7.11 17.22
CA LYS A 16 -0.80 7.65 18.45
C LYS A 16 0.33 8.62 18.10
N PRO A 17 0.62 9.63 18.94
CA PRO A 17 1.77 10.51 18.74
C PRO A 17 3.07 9.71 18.84
N ARG A 18 3.82 9.64 17.74
CA ARG A 18 5.05 8.85 17.59
C ARG A 18 6.03 9.55 16.65
N SER A 19 7.31 9.18 16.70
CA SER A 19 8.32 9.69 15.75
C SER A 19 8.14 9.09 14.35
N GLY A 20 8.60 9.80 13.31
CA GLY A 20 8.41 9.40 11.89
C GLY A 20 8.90 7.98 11.58
N THR A 21 10.07 7.57 12.09
CA THR A 21 10.59 6.21 11.88
C THR A 21 9.67 5.13 12.47
N VAL A 22 9.04 5.40 13.62
CA VAL A 22 8.10 4.45 14.23
C VAL A 22 6.80 4.40 13.42
N ARG A 23 6.33 5.53 12.90
CA ARG A 23 5.15 5.57 12.01
C ARG A 23 5.36 4.73 10.75
N VAL A 24 6.53 4.86 10.11
CA VAL A 24 6.90 4.04 8.94
C VAL A 24 6.95 2.54 9.29
N SER A 25 7.50 2.19 10.45
CA SER A 25 7.52 0.80 10.92
C SER A 25 6.12 0.22 11.15
N LEU A 26 5.18 1.04 11.65
CA LEU A 26 3.78 0.64 11.81
C LEU A 26 3.09 0.44 10.46
N MET A 27 3.23 1.39 9.54
CA MET A 27 2.67 1.24 8.18
C MET A 27 3.18 -0.02 7.49
N ASN A 28 4.48 -0.33 7.60
CA ASN A 28 5.08 -1.51 6.99
C ASN A 28 4.52 -2.84 7.51
N ARG A 29 3.86 -2.85 8.67
CA ARG A 29 3.21 -4.05 9.21
C ARG A 29 1.81 -4.27 8.63
N GLU A 30 1.17 -3.23 8.11
CA GLU A 30 -0.15 -3.31 7.50
C GLU A 30 -0.09 -4.13 6.20
N SER A 31 -1.11 -4.96 5.97
CA SER A 31 -1.26 -5.70 4.70
C SER A 31 -1.42 -4.74 3.51
N ALA A 32 -2.17 -3.65 3.72
CA ALA A 32 -2.35 -2.57 2.76
C ALA A 32 -1.03 -2.01 2.22
N TRP A 33 0.00 -1.90 3.08
CA TRP A 33 1.33 -1.43 2.65
C TRP A 33 1.98 -2.34 1.63
N LYS A 34 1.79 -3.66 1.76
CA LYS A 34 2.36 -4.65 0.83
C LYS A 34 1.69 -4.60 -0.55
N MET A 35 0.43 -4.16 -0.60
CA MET A 35 -0.33 -4.00 -1.84
C MET A 35 0.00 -2.71 -2.59
N LEU A 36 0.54 -1.69 -1.91
CA LEU A 36 0.92 -0.43 -2.54
C LEU A 36 2.19 -0.57 -3.36
N ASP A 37 2.27 0.12 -4.49
CA ASP A 37 3.52 0.27 -5.23
C ASP A 37 4.51 1.17 -4.50
N LYS A 38 5.80 0.98 -4.79
CA LYS A 38 6.90 1.75 -4.17
C LYS A 38 6.71 3.28 -4.24
N PRO A 39 6.23 3.86 -5.36
CA PRO A 39 6.05 5.31 -5.45
C PRO A 39 4.92 5.85 -4.56
N LEU A 40 3.86 5.07 -4.33
CA LEU A 40 2.81 5.45 -3.38
C LEU A 40 3.30 5.33 -1.93
N ARG A 41 4.12 4.32 -1.63
CA ARG A 41 4.78 4.20 -0.33
C ARG A 41 5.70 5.40 -0.06
N ALA A 42 6.34 5.96 -1.08
CA ALA A 42 7.18 7.15 -0.92
C ALA A 42 6.38 8.33 -0.33
N HIS A 43 5.21 8.62 -0.90
CA HIS A 43 4.30 9.68 -0.40
C HIS A 43 3.88 9.46 1.06
N LEU A 44 3.63 8.20 1.44
CA LEU A 44 3.33 7.85 2.82
C LEU A 44 4.52 8.09 3.76
N VAL A 45 5.74 7.78 3.32
CA VAL A 45 6.97 8.04 4.10
C VAL A 45 7.20 9.55 4.25
N ILE A 46 6.99 10.34 3.19
CA ILE A 46 7.05 11.81 3.22
C ILE A 46 6.09 12.35 4.29
N ALA A 47 4.81 11.91 4.26
CA ALA A 47 3.82 12.30 5.24
C ALA A 47 4.18 11.84 6.66
N ALA A 48 4.66 10.61 6.82
CA ALA A 48 5.03 10.06 8.13
C ALA A 48 6.21 10.80 8.77
N HIS A 49 7.14 11.31 7.96
CA HIS A 49 8.25 12.14 8.42
C HIS A 49 7.90 13.62 8.58
N GLU A 50 6.68 14.03 8.21
CA GLU A 50 6.26 15.45 8.22
C GLU A 50 7.29 16.32 7.50
N GLN A 51 7.74 15.87 6.32
CA GLN A 51 8.86 16.52 5.65
C GLN A 51 8.53 17.97 5.30
N GLU A 52 9.51 18.84 5.58
CA GLU A 52 9.47 20.25 5.26
C GLU A 52 10.34 20.52 4.03
N PRO A 53 10.00 21.54 3.21
CA PRO A 53 10.89 22.00 2.16
C PRO A 53 12.24 22.42 2.77
N PRO A 54 13.36 22.23 2.03
CA PRO A 54 14.66 22.69 2.49
C PRO A 54 14.61 24.20 2.78
N ALA A 55 15.29 24.63 3.85
CA ALA A 55 15.41 26.04 4.16
C ALA A 55 16.05 26.76 2.97
N THR A 56 15.38 27.80 2.47
CA THR A 56 15.97 28.72 1.50
C THR A 56 17.09 29.47 2.20
N ASP A 57 18.29 29.52 1.59
CA ASP A 57 19.50 30.20 2.12
C ASP A 57 19.36 31.74 2.23
N ASP A 58 18.13 32.28 2.25
CA ASP A 58 17.83 33.71 2.31
C ASP A 58 17.88 34.29 3.74
N ASP A 59 18.16 33.47 4.76
CA ASP A 59 18.40 33.93 6.14
C ASP A 59 19.90 34.00 6.47
N GLU A 60 20.68 34.76 5.69
CA GLU A 60 21.91 35.40 6.18
C GLU A 60 21.59 36.66 7.01
N GLU A 61 20.57 36.60 7.88
CA GLU A 61 20.51 37.52 9.01
C GLU A 61 21.33 36.92 10.15
N GLU A 62 22.49 37.55 10.35
CA GLU A 62 23.50 37.34 11.38
C GLU A 62 22.89 37.45 12.79
N THR A 63 22.10 36.46 13.20
CA THR A 63 21.52 36.42 14.55
C THR A 63 22.59 35.94 15.53
N ALA A 64 22.91 36.84 16.45
CA ALA A 64 23.91 36.72 17.50
C ALA A 64 24.04 35.30 18.07
N ARG A 65 25.22 34.70 17.84
CA ARG A 65 25.67 33.43 18.40
C ARG A 65 25.49 33.43 19.92
N ARG A 66 24.44 32.75 20.41
CA ARG A 66 24.37 32.37 21.83
C ARG A 66 25.49 31.36 22.12
N PRO A 67 26.21 31.44 23.26
CA PRO A 67 27.30 30.51 23.54
C PRO A 67 26.73 29.10 23.72
N MET A 68 26.96 28.22 22.75
CA MET A 68 26.63 26.81 22.87
C MET A 68 27.55 26.17 23.92
N MET A 69 26.96 25.64 24.99
CA MET A 69 27.65 24.74 25.91
C MET A 69 28.21 23.53 25.15
N ASN A 70 29.44 23.17 25.51
CA ASN A 70 30.22 22.04 25.03
C ASN A 70 29.39 20.73 25.06
N ARG A 71 28.88 20.30 23.90
CA ARG A 71 28.34 18.95 23.70
C ARG A 71 29.40 18.11 22.97
N PRO A 72 29.84 16.95 23.50
CA PRO A 72 30.93 16.19 22.92
C PRO A 72 30.65 15.80 21.47
N ARG A 73 31.59 16.16 20.58
CA ARG A 73 31.63 15.78 19.16
C ARG A 73 31.63 14.26 19.00
N GLY A 74 30.44 13.68 18.84
CA GLY A 74 30.24 12.28 18.46
C GLY A 74 30.01 12.16 16.95
N ARG A 75 31.00 11.61 16.24
CA ARG A 75 30.90 11.03 14.89
C ARG A 75 30.10 11.84 13.85
N MET A 76 30.80 12.80 13.23
CA MET A 76 30.53 13.20 11.86
C MET A 76 30.68 11.96 10.96
N ARG A 77 29.58 11.28 10.63
CA ARG A 77 29.54 10.32 9.54
C ARG A 77 29.55 11.11 8.24
N ARG A 78 30.76 11.20 7.67
CA ARG A 78 31.02 11.44 6.26
C ARG A 78 30.15 10.52 5.41
N SER A 79 29.00 11.00 4.96
CA SER A 79 28.30 10.46 3.78
C SER A 79 28.51 11.46 2.67
N GLY A 80 29.40 11.13 1.74
CA GLY A 80 29.54 11.89 0.52
C GLY A 80 28.23 11.83 -0.26
N ARG A 81 27.75 13.00 -0.70
CA ARG A 81 27.25 13.26 -2.05
C ARG A 81 26.57 12.05 -2.73
N GLN A 82 25.41 11.66 -2.22
CA GLN A 82 24.42 10.90 -2.99
C GLN A 82 23.02 11.10 -2.38
N SER A 83 22.28 12.01 -3.02
CA SER A 83 20.84 11.96 -3.29
C SER A 83 19.86 11.73 -2.11
N GLY A 84 19.49 12.81 -1.42
CA GLY A 84 18.22 12.94 -0.69
C GLY A 84 17.82 11.84 0.33
N PRO A 85 16.63 11.94 0.92
CA PRO A 85 16.04 10.85 1.68
C PRO A 85 15.81 9.61 0.78
N THR A 86 16.04 8.39 1.30
CA THR A 86 15.99 7.14 0.51
C THR A 86 14.66 6.88 -0.20
N HIS A 87 13.56 7.43 0.33
CA HIS A 87 12.24 7.31 -0.28
C HIS A 87 12.02 8.24 -1.47
N MET A 88 12.86 9.28 -1.66
CA MET A 88 12.78 10.11 -2.87
C MET A 88 13.18 9.32 -4.12
N ALA A 89 14.14 8.40 -3.99
CA ALA A 89 14.51 7.47 -5.06
C ALA A 89 13.42 6.42 -5.38
N TRP A 90 12.32 6.39 -4.63
CA TRP A 90 11.16 5.53 -4.93
C TRP A 90 10.08 6.26 -5.72
N LEU A 91 10.15 7.59 -5.83
CA LEU A 91 9.26 8.37 -6.67
C LEU A 91 9.60 8.14 -8.14
N HIS A 92 8.59 8.27 -9.00
CA HIS A 92 8.80 8.34 -10.42
C HIS A 92 9.50 9.65 -10.79
N ASP A 93 10.30 9.63 -11.85
CA ASP A 93 10.95 10.84 -12.36
C ASP A 93 9.88 11.79 -12.91
N PRO A 94 10.05 13.12 -12.78
CA PRO A 94 9.04 14.07 -13.24
C PRO A 94 8.65 13.87 -14.72
N GLN A 95 9.62 13.56 -15.57
CA GLN A 95 9.38 13.30 -16.99
C GLN A 95 8.49 12.07 -17.21
N THR A 96 8.71 10.96 -16.50
CA THR A 96 7.88 9.75 -16.67
C THR A 96 6.45 9.98 -16.18
N VAL A 97 6.28 10.82 -15.15
CA VAL A 97 4.96 11.20 -14.63
C VAL A 97 4.18 12.07 -15.62
N VAL A 98 4.88 12.93 -16.37
CA VAL A 98 4.32 13.77 -17.42
C VAL A 98 3.99 12.94 -18.67
N ASP A 99 4.84 12.00 -19.03
CA ASP A 99 4.75 11.26 -20.30
C ASP A 99 3.73 10.09 -20.27
N GLU A 100 3.38 9.52 -19.10
CA GLU A 100 2.60 8.28 -19.02
C GLU A 100 1.26 8.33 -18.24
N SER A 101 0.28 7.60 -18.79
CA SER A 101 -0.91 7.05 -18.10
C SER A 101 -0.63 5.57 -17.76
N PRO A 102 -0.89 5.07 -16.54
CA PRO A 102 -2.24 5.10 -15.97
C PRO A 102 -2.31 5.68 -14.55
N TYR A 103 -1.52 6.73 -14.27
CA TYR A 103 -1.51 7.34 -12.94
C TYR A 103 -2.73 8.24 -12.69
N THR A 104 -3.15 8.36 -11.43
CA THR A 104 -4.19 9.34 -11.05
C THR A 104 -3.66 10.76 -11.11
N THR A 105 -4.51 11.71 -11.47
CA THR A 105 -4.17 13.14 -11.55
C THR A 105 -3.61 13.68 -10.22
N ALA A 106 -4.22 13.26 -9.10
CA ALA A 106 -3.76 13.59 -7.76
C ALA A 106 -2.35 13.05 -7.46
N TYR A 107 -2.04 11.82 -7.87
CA TYR A 107 -0.71 11.24 -7.70
C TYR A 107 0.34 11.96 -8.55
N GLN A 108 0.02 12.23 -9.82
CA GLN A 108 0.92 12.94 -10.72
C GLN A 108 1.26 14.32 -10.16
N LEU A 109 0.24 15.06 -9.72
CA LEU A 109 0.42 16.36 -9.10
C LEU A 109 1.27 16.26 -7.83
N ALA A 110 0.97 15.33 -6.93
CA ALA A 110 1.73 15.16 -5.69
C ALA A 110 3.22 14.88 -5.96
N THR A 111 3.51 14.02 -6.94
CA THR A 111 4.89 13.67 -7.32
C THR A 111 5.64 14.88 -7.86
N LEU A 112 5.02 15.66 -8.76
CA LEU A 112 5.61 16.89 -9.30
C LEU A 112 5.86 17.94 -8.22
N LEU A 113 4.93 18.12 -7.27
CA LEU A 113 5.10 19.09 -6.18
C LEU A 113 6.23 18.73 -5.22
N VAL A 114 6.42 17.43 -4.95
CA VAL A 114 7.54 16.97 -4.13
C VAL A 114 8.87 17.25 -4.83
N HIS A 115 9.00 16.89 -6.12
CA HIS A 115 10.22 17.16 -6.89
C HIS A 115 10.52 18.65 -7.00
N LYS A 116 9.52 19.48 -7.28
CA LYS A 116 9.67 20.94 -7.37
C LYS A 116 10.21 21.57 -6.08
N GLN A 117 9.79 21.06 -4.92
CA GLN A 117 10.20 21.60 -3.62
C GLN A 117 11.49 20.98 -3.08
N MET A 118 11.78 19.72 -3.38
CA MET A 118 12.89 18.96 -2.79
C MET A 118 14.10 18.84 -3.71
N ASP A 119 13.93 19.06 -5.01
CA ASP A 119 14.96 18.95 -6.04
C ASP A 119 14.84 20.09 -7.07
N ALA A 120 14.75 21.32 -6.56
CA ALA A 120 14.56 22.52 -7.37
C ALA A 120 15.68 22.73 -8.41
N ASP A 121 16.90 22.30 -8.13
CA ASP A 121 18.06 22.41 -9.03
C ASP A 121 17.90 21.58 -10.31
N ASN A 122 17.13 20.48 -10.25
CA ASN A 122 16.88 19.58 -11.39
C ASN A 122 15.48 19.77 -11.98
N TRP A 123 14.76 20.83 -11.58
CA TRP A 123 13.42 21.11 -12.09
C TRP A 123 13.47 21.70 -13.51
N ASP A 124 12.71 21.11 -14.44
CA ASP A 124 12.51 21.67 -15.78
C ASP A 124 11.26 22.57 -15.81
N GLU A 125 11.44 23.83 -16.19
CA GLU A 125 10.33 24.79 -16.34
C GLU A 125 9.29 24.33 -17.37
N ALA A 126 9.66 23.46 -18.31
CA ALA A 126 8.75 22.84 -19.27
C ALA A 126 7.66 21.98 -18.61
N TRP A 127 7.84 21.57 -17.34
CA TRP A 127 6.83 20.83 -16.59
C TRP A 127 5.76 21.74 -15.94
N ASN A 128 6.00 23.05 -15.82
CA ASN A 128 5.07 23.98 -15.19
C ASN A 128 3.67 24.01 -15.86
N PRO A 129 3.52 23.99 -17.20
CA PRO A 129 2.20 23.94 -17.83
C PRO A 129 1.42 22.66 -17.48
N HIS A 130 2.10 21.52 -17.43
CA HIS A 130 1.48 20.24 -17.07
C HIS A 130 1.07 20.22 -15.59
N GLU A 131 1.93 20.73 -14.70
CA GLU A 131 1.60 20.93 -13.28
C GLU A 131 0.33 21.79 -13.11
N ASN A 132 0.24 22.91 -13.83
CA ASN A 132 -0.94 23.80 -13.77
C ASN A 132 -2.21 23.11 -14.28
N LEU A 133 -2.12 22.36 -15.38
CA LEU A 133 -3.26 21.58 -15.89
C LEU A 133 -3.75 20.55 -14.86
N LEU A 134 -2.83 19.85 -14.18
CA LEU A 134 -3.18 18.89 -13.13
C LEU A 134 -3.83 19.58 -11.93
N ARG A 135 -3.38 20.79 -11.57
CA ARG A 135 -4.02 21.59 -10.50
C ARG A 135 -5.45 21.95 -10.85
N GLU A 136 -5.70 22.44 -12.07
CA GLU A 136 -7.04 22.77 -12.54
C GLU A 136 -7.95 21.54 -12.55
N THR A 137 -7.43 20.39 -13.01
CA THR A 137 -8.17 19.13 -13.01
C THR A 137 -8.52 18.69 -11.58
N CYS A 138 -7.57 18.75 -10.64
CA CYS A 138 -7.81 18.45 -9.24
C CYS A 138 -8.80 19.41 -8.57
N MET A 139 -8.86 20.68 -9.00
CA MET A 139 -9.86 21.66 -8.53
C MET A 139 -11.28 21.31 -9.01
N VAL A 140 -11.43 20.77 -10.22
CA VAL A 140 -12.73 20.48 -10.82
C VAL A 140 -13.25 19.11 -10.38
N GLU A 141 -12.43 18.07 -10.49
CA GLU A 141 -12.83 16.68 -10.20
C GLU A 141 -12.77 16.35 -8.70
N GLY A 142 -11.95 17.10 -7.97
CA GLY A 142 -11.62 16.82 -6.58
C GLY A 142 -10.60 15.70 -6.44
N VAL A 143 -10.08 15.56 -5.22
CA VAL A 143 -9.04 14.59 -4.87
C VAL A 143 -9.53 13.63 -3.80
N HIS A 144 -8.98 12.40 -3.80
CA HIS A 144 -9.32 11.43 -2.77
C HIS A 144 -8.97 11.98 -1.36
N PRO A 145 -9.81 11.77 -0.33
CA PRO A 145 -9.59 12.29 1.04
C PRO A 145 -8.24 11.91 1.67
N VAL A 146 -7.62 10.85 1.19
CA VAL A 146 -6.26 10.45 1.63
C VAL A 146 -5.23 11.54 1.34
N TRP A 147 -5.35 12.25 0.21
CA TRP A 147 -4.44 13.33 -0.15
C TRP A 147 -4.61 14.56 0.73
N HIS A 148 -5.83 14.81 1.23
CA HIS A 148 -6.02 15.79 2.30
C HIS A 148 -5.31 15.37 3.58
N THR A 149 -5.47 14.10 3.99
CA THR A 149 -4.76 13.59 5.17
C THR A 149 -3.26 13.76 5.02
N ILE A 150 -2.70 13.51 3.84
CA ILE A 150 -1.28 13.73 3.55
C ILE A 150 -0.93 15.21 3.64
N GLY A 151 -1.71 16.10 3.02
CA GLY A 151 -1.49 17.56 3.06
C GLY A 151 -1.61 18.15 4.47
N GLU A 152 -2.39 17.55 5.37
CA GLU A 152 -2.41 17.94 6.79
C GLU A 152 -1.13 17.56 7.54
N LYS A 153 -0.40 16.54 7.07
CA LYS A 153 0.79 16.00 7.77
C LYS A 153 2.10 16.54 7.21
N THR A 154 2.15 17.02 5.98
CA THR A 154 3.36 17.60 5.41
C THR A 154 3.04 18.89 4.65
N PRO A 155 3.81 19.97 4.89
CA PRO A 155 3.65 21.21 4.14
C PRO A 155 3.92 21.04 2.64
N LEU A 156 4.73 20.04 2.24
CA LEU A 156 5.05 19.77 0.84
C LEU A 156 3.79 19.55 -0.02
N LEU A 157 2.75 18.99 0.59
CA LEU A 157 1.49 18.68 -0.08
C LEU A 157 0.32 19.47 0.54
N GLY A 158 0.60 20.55 1.28
CA GLY A 158 -0.42 21.37 1.94
C GLY A 158 -1.47 21.95 1.00
N GLN A 159 -1.11 22.18 -0.27
CA GLN A 159 -2.06 22.63 -1.30
C GLN A 159 -3.19 21.64 -1.56
N PHE A 160 -3.00 20.34 -1.27
CA PHE A 160 -4.08 19.37 -1.42
C PHE A 160 -5.28 19.66 -0.51
N LEU A 161 -5.10 20.46 0.54
CA LEU A 161 -6.19 20.91 1.41
C LEU A 161 -7.16 21.89 0.72
N ALA A 162 -6.71 22.56 -0.34
CA ALA A 162 -7.53 23.52 -1.09
C ALA A 162 -8.41 22.85 -2.16
N PHE A 163 -8.08 21.63 -2.59
CA PHE A 163 -8.89 20.90 -3.57
C PHE A 163 -10.18 20.37 -2.92
N PRO A 164 -11.29 20.23 -3.67
CA PRO A 164 -12.48 19.59 -3.13
C PRO A 164 -12.26 18.09 -2.89
N LYS A 165 -12.91 17.52 -1.88
CA LYS A 165 -12.86 16.06 -1.60
C LYS A 165 -13.75 15.31 -2.59
N ALA A 166 -13.17 14.45 -3.41
CA ALA A 166 -13.92 13.56 -4.29
C ALA A 166 -14.72 12.54 -3.46
N LYS A 167 -15.92 12.18 -3.93
CA LYS A 167 -16.73 11.12 -3.30
C LYS A 167 -16.05 9.77 -3.53
N THR A 168 -15.60 9.12 -2.47
CA THR A 168 -15.00 7.79 -2.56
C THR A 168 -16.09 6.75 -2.78
N ALA A 169 -16.11 6.12 -3.96
CA ALA A 169 -16.86 4.89 -4.13
C ALA A 169 -16.16 3.84 -3.27
N LYS A 170 -16.81 3.40 -2.19
CA LYS A 170 -16.37 2.21 -1.45
C LYS A 170 -16.42 1.06 -2.46
N VAL A 171 -15.25 0.60 -2.89
CA VAL A 171 -15.16 -0.62 -3.70
C VAL A 171 -15.63 -1.73 -2.78
N GLU A 172 -16.85 -2.21 -2.99
CA GLU A 172 -17.32 -3.41 -2.33
C GLU A 172 -16.33 -4.53 -2.66
N ALA A 173 -15.87 -5.25 -1.63
CA ALA A 173 -15.05 -6.43 -1.81
C ALA A 173 -15.89 -7.43 -2.62
N SER A 174 -15.70 -7.46 -3.94
CA SER A 174 -16.36 -8.44 -4.80
C SER A 174 -15.71 -9.79 -4.57
N THR A 175 -16.20 -10.49 -3.56
CA THR A 175 -15.71 -11.80 -3.10
C THR A 175 -16.47 -12.94 -3.77
N VAL A 176 -16.81 -12.80 -5.05
CA VAL A 176 -17.56 -13.84 -5.80
C VAL A 176 -16.66 -14.37 -6.89
N MET A 177 -16.00 -15.50 -6.62
CA MET A 177 -15.35 -16.32 -7.64
C MET A 177 -16.28 -17.44 -8.07
N ASN A 178 -16.20 -17.81 -9.35
CA ASN A 178 -16.89 -18.98 -9.87
C ASN A 178 -16.33 -20.26 -9.21
N THR A 179 -17.19 -21.20 -8.84
CA THR A 179 -16.80 -22.41 -8.10
C THR A 179 -16.12 -23.46 -8.99
N ASP A 180 -16.27 -23.34 -10.31
CA ASP A 180 -15.60 -24.20 -11.31
C ASP A 180 -14.07 -24.28 -11.12
N PHE A 181 -13.44 -23.22 -10.60
CA PHE A 181 -11.99 -23.17 -10.39
C PHE A 181 -11.50 -24.02 -9.22
N PHE A 182 -12.39 -24.51 -8.35
CA PHE A 182 -12.03 -25.29 -7.17
C PHE A 182 -12.14 -26.81 -7.40
N TRP A 183 -12.58 -27.25 -8.59
CA TRP A 183 -12.58 -28.66 -9.01
C TRP A 183 -11.17 -29.16 -9.31
N VAL A 184 -10.41 -29.37 -8.25
CA VAL A 184 -8.97 -29.56 -8.30
C VAL A 184 -8.57 -30.59 -7.25
N ASP A 185 -7.56 -31.43 -7.54
CA ASP A 185 -7.09 -32.44 -6.58
C ASP A 185 -6.38 -31.75 -5.38
N PRO A 186 -6.94 -31.83 -4.16
CA PRO A 186 -6.39 -31.19 -2.98
C PRO A 186 -5.07 -31.82 -2.50
N ARG A 187 -4.63 -32.95 -3.07
CA ARG A 187 -3.34 -33.57 -2.76
C ARG A 187 -2.26 -33.17 -3.76
N ASN A 188 -2.65 -32.61 -4.91
CA ASN A 188 -1.71 -32.15 -5.92
C ASN A 188 -1.24 -30.72 -5.65
N LYS A 189 0.06 -30.58 -5.41
CA LYS A 189 0.71 -29.31 -5.12
C LYS A 189 0.56 -28.27 -6.24
N ASN A 190 0.66 -28.68 -7.51
CA ASN A 190 0.64 -27.72 -8.63
C ASN A 190 -0.75 -27.11 -8.81
N ASP A 191 -1.74 -27.95 -8.60
CA ASP A 191 -3.17 -27.72 -8.68
C ASP A 191 -3.63 -26.75 -7.57
N ILE A 192 -3.17 -26.92 -6.34
CA ILE A 192 -3.41 -25.92 -5.28
C ILE A 192 -2.73 -24.59 -5.60
N LEU A 193 -1.52 -24.63 -6.17
CA LEU A 193 -0.80 -23.39 -6.53
C LEU A 193 -1.51 -22.60 -7.64
N THR A 194 -2.19 -23.24 -8.58
CA THR A 194 -2.98 -22.52 -9.60
C THR A 194 -4.21 -21.87 -8.97
N VAL A 195 -4.95 -22.60 -8.13
CA VAL A 195 -6.11 -22.07 -7.39
C VAL A 195 -5.73 -20.86 -6.54
N LEU A 196 -4.65 -20.95 -5.75
CA LEU A 196 -4.21 -19.85 -4.89
C LEU A 196 -3.79 -18.62 -5.70
N LYS A 197 -3.12 -18.81 -6.84
CA LYS A 197 -2.73 -17.70 -7.71
C LYS A 197 -3.93 -17.02 -8.34
N LEU A 198 -4.88 -17.79 -8.88
CA LEU A 198 -6.13 -17.28 -9.45
C LEU A 198 -6.95 -16.56 -8.38
N ALA A 199 -7.06 -17.16 -7.20
CA ALA A 199 -7.75 -16.54 -6.07
C ALA A 199 -7.10 -15.20 -5.66
N SER A 200 -5.77 -15.14 -5.62
CA SER A 200 -5.07 -13.90 -5.29
C SER A 200 -5.27 -12.79 -6.32
N ALA A 201 -5.61 -13.14 -7.56
CA ALA A 201 -5.88 -12.18 -8.64
C ALA A 201 -7.31 -11.60 -8.56
N GLY A 202 -8.30 -12.39 -8.13
CA GLY A 202 -9.69 -11.95 -8.01
C GLY A 202 -10.06 -11.31 -6.66
N VAL A 203 -9.20 -11.40 -5.64
CA VAL A 203 -9.44 -10.79 -4.32
C VAL A 203 -8.98 -9.34 -4.28
N ASN A 204 -9.89 -8.47 -3.83
CA ASN A 204 -9.62 -7.05 -3.62
C ASN A 204 -9.27 -6.70 -2.17
N ASP A 205 -9.54 -7.57 -1.20
CA ASP A 205 -9.21 -7.34 0.20
C ASP A 205 -7.68 -7.52 0.46
N PRO A 206 -6.98 -6.52 1.03
CA PRO A 206 -5.53 -6.60 1.27
C PRO A 206 -5.12 -7.72 2.23
N ASP A 207 -5.88 -7.94 3.31
CA ASP A 207 -5.55 -8.95 4.32
C ASP A 207 -5.61 -10.36 3.72
N THR A 208 -6.71 -10.64 3.02
CA THR A 208 -6.93 -11.90 2.32
C THR A 208 -5.86 -12.13 1.23
N LYS A 209 -5.54 -11.12 0.43
CA LYS A 209 -4.56 -11.25 -0.65
C LYS A 209 -3.14 -11.47 -0.13
N VAL A 210 -2.74 -10.81 0.97
CA VAL A 210 -1.45 -11.10 1.64
C VAL A 210 -1.42 -12.53 2.18
N ALA A 211 -2.52 -12.99 2.78
CA ALA A 211 -2.60 -14.35 3.30
C ALA A 211 -2.50 -15.40 2.18
N LEU A 212 -3.17 -15.19 1.04
CA LEU A 212 -3.07 -16.05 -0.14
C LEU A 212 -1.65 -16.08 -0.74
N GLN A 213 -0.97 -14.93 -0.83
CA GLN A 213 0.42 -14.87 -1.30
C GLN A 213 1.36 -15.63 -0.35
N LYS A 214 1.16 -15.49 0.97
CA LYS A 214 1.91 -16.22 1.98
C LYS A 214 1.68 -17.73 1.85
N ALA A 215 0.43 -18.17 1.75
CA ALA A 215 0.07 -19.57 1.54
C ALA A 215 0.69 -20.13 0.25
N THR A 216 0.63 -19.38 -0.86
CA THR A 216 1.28 -19.73 -2.13
C THR A 216 2.78 -19.97 -1.95
N SER A 217 3.46 -19.08 -1.23
CA SER A 217 4.91 -19.19 -0.97
C SER A 217 5.27 -20.37 -0.04
N GLN A 218 4.38 -20.72 0.89
CA GLN A 218 4.56 -21.84 1.80
C GLN A 218 4.38 -23.17 1.06
N VAL A 219 3.31 -23.30 0.27
CA VAL A 219 3.05 -24.47 -0.58
C VAL A 219 4.19 -24.65 -1.59
N SER A 220 4.59 -23.59 -2.30
CA SER A 220 5.68 -23.66 -3.28
C SER A 220 7.00 -24.06 -2.63
N GLY A 221 7.30 -23.50 -1.46
CA GLY A 221 8.51 -23.76 -0.69
C GLY A 221 8.49 -25.05 0.14
N GLY A 222 7.41 -25.83 0.13
CA GLY A 222 7.28 -27.05 0.95
C GLY A 222 7.33 -26.79 2.45
N ARG A 223 6.97 -25.59 2.90
CA ARG A 223 6.94 -25.19 4.31
C ARG A 223 5.55 -25.50 4.88
N LYS A 224 5.47 -25.65 6.21
CA LYS A 224 4.17 -25.79 6.89
C LYS A 224 3.30 -24.56 6.57
N VAL A 225 2.13 -24.82 5.99
CA VAL A 225 1.13 -23.81 5.71
C VAL A 225 0.33 -23.60 6.99
N GLY A 226 0.05 -22.34 7.34
CA GLY A 226 -0.80 -22.00 8.47
C GLY A 226 -2.08 -21.36 7.96
N LEU A 227 -3.23 -21.81 8.46
CA LEU A 227 -4.50 -21.12 8.25
C LEU A 227 -4.53 -19.88 9.14
N ASP A 228 -4.01 -18.76 8.64
CA ASP A 228 -4.08 -17.47 9.33
C ASP A 228 -5.54 -16.97 9.36
N ALA A 229 -5.90 -16.11 10.34
CA ALA A 229 -7.27 -15.60 10.54
C ALA A 229 -8.01 -15.07 9.28
N PRO A 230 -7.36 -14.39 8.31
CA PRO A 230 -8.03 -13.95 7.08
C PRO A 230 -8.46 -15.11 6.17
N LEU A 231 -7.80 -16.27 6.24
CA LEU A 231 -8.16 -17.46 5.49
C LEU A 231 -9.24 -18.27 6.20
N ASP A 232 -9.27 -18.28 7.53
CA ASP A 232 -10.32 -18.96 8.31
C ASP A 232 -11.66 -18.20 8.28
N ALA A 233 -11.63 -16.89 8.04
CA ALA A 233 -12.80 -16.03 7.93
C ALA A 233 -13.36 -15.89 6.50
N LEU A 234 -12.92 -16.72 5.55
CA LEU A 234 -13.43 -16.70 4.18
C LEU A 234 -14.84 -17.29 4.11
N ASP A 235 -15.75 -16.53 3.49
CA ASP A 235 -17.15 -16.90 3.29
C ASP A 235 -17.47 -17.11 1.79
N GLY A 236 -18.59 -17.76 1.50
CA GLY A 236 -19.06 -18.02 0.14
C GLY A 236 -18.13 -18.96 -0.63
N SER A 237 -17.89 -18.67 -1.92
CA SER A 237 -17.05 -19.53 -2.76
C SER A 237 -15.58 -19.53 -2.36
N MET A 238 -15.12 -18.54 -1.59
CA MET A 238 -13.74 -18.48 -1.11
C MET A 238 -13.46 -19.43 0.07
N ALA A 239 -14.50 -19.92 0.75
CA ALA A 239 -14.38 -20.92 1.81
C ALA A 239 -13.77 -22.24 1.29
N PHE A 240 -13.94 -22.54 0.00
CA PHE A 240 -13.32 -23.70 -0.65
C PHE A 240 -11.78 -23.65 -0.62
N ILE A 241 -11.17 -22.46 -0.62
CA ILE A 241 -9.71 -22.33 -0.52
C ILE A 241 -9.22 -22.81 0.84
N THR A 242 -9.93 -22.43 1.91
CA THR A 242 -9.63 -22.85 3.28
C THR A 242 -9.77 -24.37 3.43
N TRP A 243 -10.79 -24.95 2.80
CA TRP A 243 -11.00 -26.40 2.77
C TRP A 243 -9.89 -27.13 2.01
N LEU A 244 -9.57 -26.70 0.78
CA LEU A 244 -8.48 -27.27 -0.03
C LEU A 244 -7.13 -27.23 0.70
N LEU A 245 -6.83 -26.10 1.37
CA LEU A 245 -5.64 -25.95 2.18
C LEU A 245 -5.64 -26.88 3.41
N ALA A 246 -6.78 -27.02 4.10
CA ALA A 246 -6.89 -27.92 5.25
C ALA A 246 -6.63 -29.39 4.85
N ILE A 247 -7.21 -29.86 3.74
CA ILE A 247 -6.95 -31.21 3.22
C ILE A 247 -5.47 -31.39 2.87
N TYR A 248 -4.85 -30.42 2.19
CA TYR A 248 -3.44 -30.49 1.82
C TYR A 248 -2.50 -30.55 3.03
N ILE A 249 -2.85 -29.87 4.13
CA ILE A 249 -2.08 -29.87 5.38
C ILE A 249 -2.36 -31.13 6.22
N GLY A 250 -3.50 -31.80 5.96
CA GLY A 250 -4.00 -32.90 6.79
C GLY A 250 -4.61 -32.42 8.12
N GLU A 251 -5.10 -31.17 8.16
CA GLU A 251 -5.84 -30.62 9.30
C GLU A 251 -7.35 -30.75 9.08
N ASP A 252 -8.10 -30.91 10.17
CA ASP A 252 -9.56 -31.03 10.12
C ASP A 252 -10.21 -29.70 9.71
N VAL A 253 -11.24 -29.78 8.87
CA VAL A 253 -11.89 -28.61 8.29
C VAL A 253 -12.86 -28.03 9.32
N SER A 254 -12.74 -26.72 9.58
CA SER A 254 -13.66 -26.03 10.49
C SER A 254 -15.12 -26.20 10.06
N LYS A 255 -16.01 -26.49 11.03
CA LYS A 255 -17.47 -26.63 10.77
C LYS A 255 -18.06 -25.40 10.08
N LYS A 256 -17.52 -24.21 10.35
CA LYS A 256 -17.93 -22.96 9.71
C LYS A 256 -17.65 -23.00 8.21
N THR A 257 -16.43 -23.35 7.82
CA THR A 257 -15.98 -23.48 6.42
C THR A 257 -16.81 -24.52 5.67
N ARG A 258 -17.13 -25.65 6.30
CA ARG A 258 -17.99 -26.69 5.70
C ARG A 258 -19.40 -26.18 5.43
N THR A 259 -20.00 -25.48 6.40
CA THR A 259 -21.35 -24.89 6.22
C THR A 259 -21.39 -23.73 5.22
N ALA A 260 -20.31 -22.95 5.11
CA ALA A 260 -20.20 -21.87 4.14
C ALA A 260 -20.04 -22.43 2.72
N SER A 261 -19.22 -23.47 2.56
CA SER A 261 -18.95 -24.13 1.29
C SER A 261 -20.18 -24.88 0.77
N GLN A 262 -20.89 -25.63 1.62
CA GLN A 262 -22.15 -26.29 1.25
C GLN A 262 -23.24 -25.32 0.79
N LYS A 263 -23.26 -24.09 1.33
CA LYS A 263 -24.20 -23.05 0.88
C LYS A 263 -23.80 -22.42 -0.44
N ALA A 264 -22.51 -22.46 -0.79
CA ALA A 264 -21.98 -21.89 -2.03
C ALA A 264 -22.09 -22.87 -3.20
N ASP A 265 -21.73 -24.13 -2.98
CA ASP A 265 -21.81 -25.21 -3.97
C ASP A 265 -21.84 -26.57 -3.25
N SER A 266 -22.99 -27.24 -3.27
CA SER A 266 -23.18 -28.53 -2.59
C SER A 266 -22.36 -29.64 -3.23
N ASP A 267 -22.23 -29.62 -4.55
CA ASP A 267 -21.67 -30.73 -5.33
C ASP A 267 -20.15 -30.77 -5.15
N LEU A 268 -19.52 -29.59 -5.17
CA LEU A 268 -18.09 -29.45 -4.87
C LEU A 268 -17.78 -29.78 -3.40
N ALA A 269 -18.67 -29.40 -2.47
CA ALA A 269 -18.49 -29.73 -1.05
C ALA A 269 -18.56 -31.25 -0.81
N GLU A 270 -19.48 -31.96 -1.45
CA GLU A 270 -19.56 -33.42 -1.39
C GLU A 270 -18.33 -34.09 -2.00
N ALA A 271 -17.86 -33.60 -3.16
CA ALA A 271 -16.65 -34.12 -3.79
C ALA A 271 -15.40 -33.95 -2.91
N LEU A 272 -15.28 -32.85 -2.16
CA LEU A 272 -14.16 -32.62 -1.25
C LEU A 272 -14.25 -33.43 0.06
N ASP A 273 -15.45 -33.77 0.50
CA ASP A 273 -15.67 -34.68 1.64
C ASP A 273 -15.14 -36.10 1.35
N GLU A 274 -15.05 -36.53 0.08
CA GLU A 274 -14.44 -37.81 -0.29
C GLU A 274 -12.91 -37.85 -0.06
N PHE A 275 -12.26 -36.68 0.05
CA PHE A 275 -10.80 -36.57 0.24
C PHE A 275 -10.35 -36.47 1.70
N THR A 276 -11.26 -36.13 2.62
CA THR A 276 -11.06 -36.05 4.08
C THR A 276 -11.24 -37.40 4.76
#